data_AF-A0A7V9F6V5-F1
#
_entry.id   AF-A0A7V9F6V5-F1
#
_cell.length_a   1.000
_cell.length_b   1.000
_cell.length_c   1.000
_cell.angle_alpha   90.00
_cell.angle_beta   90.00
_cell.angle_gamma   90.00
#
_symmetry.space_group_name_H-M   'P 1'
#
loop_
_entity.id
_entity.type
_entity.pdbx_description
1 polymer ?
#
loop_
_entity_poly.entity_id
_entity_poly.type
_entity_poly.pdbx_seq_one_letter_code
_entity_poly.pdbx_strand_id
1 'polypeptide(L)'
;LTLTAVHGVGDDDSGIGSGVLNAMQQVGGSLGLAILSTVAINAAADKGREIGAAVQSISAQATQPATEAEQTALTEAIGQVAFAHGSTYAFIVGAAMIWVGALLAFLFLNVKHEEINDAPAAPAAV
;
A
#
# COMPACT_ATOMS: atom_id res chain seq x y z
N LEU A 1 12.18 -10.56 10.41
CA LEU A 1 10.89 -10.15 11.01
C LEU A 1 10.00 -11.34 11.32
N THR A 2 9.64 -12.20 10.37
CA THR A 2 8.68 -13.30 10.64
C THR A 2 9.17 -14.30 11.69
N LEU A 3 10.41 -14.79 11.61
CA LEU A 3 11.02 -15.66 12.64
C LEU A 3 11.17 -14.93 13.99
N THR A 4 11.54 -13.65 13.94
CA THR A 4 11.64 -12.77 15.12
C THR A 4 10.28 -12.51 15.76
N ALA A 5 9.19 -12.56 14.99
CA ALA A 5 7.84 -12.31 15.49
C ALA A 5 7.23 -13.54 16.17
N VAL A 6 7.74 -14.75 15.90
CA VAL A 6 7.23 -16.01 16.48
C VAL A 6 8.23 -16.70 17.41
N HIS A 7 9.40 -16.10 17.67
CA HIS A 7 10.48 -16.74 18.45
C HIS A 7 10.10 -17.07 19.91
N GLY A 8 9.09 -16.43 20.49
CA GLY A 8 8.60 -16.69 21.85
C GLY A 8 7.43 -17.67 21.93
N VAL A 9 7.03 -18.28 20.82
CA VAL A 9 5.96 -19.28 20.77
C VAL A 9 6.57 -20.66 21.02
N GLY A 10 6.04 -21.41 21.98
CA GLY A 10 6.51 -22.77 22.27
C GLY A 10 6.27 -23.73 21.11
N ASP A 11 7.04 -24.82 21.05
CA ASP A 11 7.00 -25.79 19.93
C ASP A 11 5.58 -26.34 19.69
N ASP A 12 4.82 -26.59 20.76
CA ASP A 12 3.44 -27.09 20.70
C ASP A 12 2.45 -26.08 20.10
N ASP A 13 2.76 -24.78 20.15
CA ASP A 13 1.91 -23.67 19.67
C ASP A 13 2.39 -23.08 18.33
N SER A 14 3.51 -23.56 17.79
CA SER A 14 4.15 -23.04 16.58
C SER A 14 3.25 -23.13 15.33
N GLY A 15 2.40 -24.16 15.25
CA GLY A 15 1.39 -24.30 14.20
C GLY A 15 0.30 -23.21 14.26
N ILE A 16 -0.13 -22.83 15.46
CA ILE A 16 -1.11 -21.75 15.67
C ILE A 16 -0.44 -20.40 15.41
N GLY A 17 0.78 -20.19 15.90
CA GLY A 17 1.55 -18.95 15.69
C GLY A 17 1.80 -18.65 14.21
N SER A 18 2.19 -19.66 13.42
CA SER A 18 2.39 -19.51 11.97
C SER A 18 1.07 -19.33 11.20
N GLY A 19 -0.01 -20.00 11.63
CA GLY A 19 -1.36 -19.82 11.07
C GLY A 19 -1.87 -18.38 11.23
N VAL A 20 -1.71 -17.81 12.43
CA VAL A 20 -2.08 -16.40 12.71
C VAL A 20 -1.23 -15.44 11.89
N LEU A 21 0.10 -15.66 11.80
CA LEU A 21 0.98 -14.80 11.00
C LEU A 21 0.57 -14.77 9.52
N ASN A 22 0.27 -15.94 8.94
CA ASN A 22 -0.18 -16.04 7.56
C ASN A 22 -1.52 -15.33 7.35
N ALA A 23 -2.47 -15.49 8.28
CA ALA A 23 -3.75 -14.79 8.22
C ALA A 23 -3.56 -13.27 8.28
N MET A 24 -2.70 -12.77 9.19
CA MET A 24 -2.40 -11.34 9.31
C MET A 24 -1.71 -10.77 8.07
N GLN A 25 -0.85 -11.54 7.41
CA GLN A 25 -0.23 -11.12 6.15
C GLN A 25 -1.26 -11.01 5.02
N GLN A 26 -2.20 -11.95 4.90
CA GLN A 26 -3.25 -11.92 3.89
C GLN A 26 -4.26 -10.78 4.14
N VAL A 27 -4.71 -10.63 5.39
CA VAL A 27 -5.61 -9.54 5.79
C VAL A 27 -4.91 -8.19 5.62
N GLY A 28 -3.64 -8.08 6.05
CA GLY A 28 -2.85 -6.86 5.90
C GLY A 28 -2.60 -6.48 4.45
N GLY A 29 -2.28 -7.44 3.59
CA GLY A 29 -2.05 -7.22 2.16
C GLY A 29 -3.31 -6.74 1.43
N SER A 30 -4.45 -7.38 1.68
CA SER A 30 -5.73 -6.98 1.08
C SER A 30 -6.21 -5.62 1.58
N LEU A 31 -6.11 -5.36 2.89
CA LEU A 31 -6.43 -4.05 3.47
C LEU A 31 -5.56 -2.94 2.90
N GLY A 32 -4.24 -3.18 2.76
CA GLY A 32 -3.32 -2.21 2.19
C GLY A 32 -3.66 -1.87 0.74
N LEU A 33 -3.93 -2.88 -0.09
CA LEU A 33 -4.36 -2.65 -1.48
C LEU A 33 -5.69 -1.90 -1.56
N ALA A 34 -6.65 -2.22 -0.69
CA ALA A 34 -7.93 -1.53 -0.67
C ALA A 34 -7.78 -0.03 -0.35
N ILE A 35 -6.96 0.30 0.65
CA ILE A 35 -6.67 1.70 1.01
C ILE A 35 -5.97 2.42 -0.15
N LEU A 36 -4.89 1.84 -0.69
CA LEU A 36 -4.12 2.46 -1.76
C LEU A 36 -4.94 2.66 -3.03
N SER A 37 -5.75 1.66 -3.41
CA SER A 37 -6.67 1.75 -4.56
C SER A 37 -7.72 2.84 -4.35
N THR A 38 -8.30 2.92 -3.14
CA THR A 38 -9.28 3.95 -2.80
C THR A 38 -8.67 5.35 -2.95
N VAL A 39 -7.48 5.57 -2.39
CA VAL A 39 -6.80 6.87 -2.50
C VAL A 39 -6.47 7.20 -3.96
N ALA A 40 -5.91 6.24 -4.70
CA ALA A 40 -5.55 6.44 -6.10
C ALA A 40 -6.77 6.84 -6.95
N ILE A 41 -7.87 6.11 -6.82
CA ILE A 41 -9.10 6.34 -7.60
C ILE A 41 -9.73 7.67 -7.23
N ASN A 42 -9.81 8.02 -5.94
CA ASN A 42 -10.40 9.29 -5.53
C ASN A 42 -9.56 10.49 -6.00
N ALA A 43 -8.24 10.45 -5.80
CA ALA A 43 -7.35 11.53 -6.24
C ALA A 43 -7.33 11.67 -7.77
N ALA A 44 -7.35 10.56 -8.51
CA ALA A 44 -7.48 10.58 -9.97
C ALA A 44 -8.82 11.17 -10.41
N ALA A 45 -9.93 10.75 -9.78
CA ALA A 45 -11.26 11.27 -10.10
C ALA A 45 -11.39 12.77 -9.79
N ASP A 46 -10.82 13.23 -8.67
CA ASP A 46 -10.78 14.65 -8.31
C ASP A 46 -10.02 15.47 -9.35
N LYS A 47 -8.81 15.04 -9.73
CA LYS A 47 -8.02 15.71 -10.77
C LYS A 47 -8.70 15.66 -12.14
N GLY A 48 -9.32 14.54 -12.49
CA GLY A 48 -10.09 14.39 -13.73
C GLY A 48 -11.27 15.37 -13.80
N ARG A 49 -12.01 15.55 -12.70
CA ARG A 49 -13.10 16.53 -12.61
C ARG A 49 -12.60 17.97 -12.71
N GLU A 50 -11.48 18.29 -12.05
CA GLU A 50 -10.84 19.61 -12.12
C GLU A 50 -10.45 19.98 -13.56
N ILE A 51 -9.73 19.08 -14.24
CA ILE A 51 -9.30 19.32 -15.63
C ILE A 51 -10.52 19.35 -16.56
N GLY A 52 -11.48 18.43 -16.39
CA GLY A 52 -12.70 18.40 -17.19
C GLY A 52 -13.51 19.70 -17.10
N ALA A 53 -13.64 20.27 -15.90
CA ALA A 53 -14.28 21.57 -15.71
C ALA A 53 -13.49 22.71 -16.39
N ALA A 54 -12.16 22.70 -16.29
CA ALA A 54 -11.31 23.69 -16.96
C ALA A 54 -11.45 23.61 -18.49
N VAL A 55 -11.40 22.40 -19.05
CA VAL A 55 -11.60 22.14 -20.49
C VAL A 55 -12.97 22.63 -20.94
N GLN A 56 -14.05 22.32 -20.19
CA GLN A 56 -15.40 22.76 -20.53
C GLN A 56 -15.52 24.29 -20.55
N SER A 57 -14.82 24.99 -19.65
CA SER A 57 -14.83 26.45 -19.64
C SER A 57 -14.12 27.05 -20.85
N ILE A 58 -13.04 26.41 -21.32
CA ILE A 58 -12.28 26.83 -22.51
C ILE A 58 -13.08 26.52 -23.78
N SER A 59 -13.69 25.33 -23.87
CA SER A 59 -14.50 24.94 -25.04
C SER A 59 -15.74 25.82 -25.20
N ALA A 60 -16.33 26.31 -24.10
CA ALA A 60 -17.44 27.27 -24.14
C ALA A 60 -17.05 28.62 -24.78
N GLN A 61 -15.77 28.95 -24.82
CA GLN A 61 -15.23 30.17 -25.43
C GLN A 61 -14.70 29.93 -26.86
N ALA A 62 -14.69 28.68 -27.32
CA ALA A 62 -14.18 28.32 -28.63
C ALA A 62 -15.18 28.69 -29.74
N THR A 63 -14.68 29.32 -30.81
CA THR A 63 -15.49 29.70 -31.98
C THR A 63 -15.86 28.50 -32.85
N GLN A 64 -15.13 27.38 -32.73
CA GLN A 64 -15.38 26.14 -33.46
C GLN A 64 -15.46 24.95 -32.49
N PRO A 65 -16.43 24.04 -32.68
CA PRO A 65 -16.49 22.81 -31.90
C PRO A 65 -15.31 21.90 -32.24
N ALA A 66 -14.72 21.28 -31.21
CA ALA A 66 -13.66 20.29 -31.38
C ALA A 66 -14.17 19.07 -32.14
N THR A 67 -13.34 18.54 -33.04
CA THR A 67 -13.63 17.30 -33.78
C THR A 67 -13.72 16.09 -32.83
N GLU A 68 -14.40 15.02 -33.25
CA GLU A 68 -14.50 13.79 -32.45
C GLU A 68 -13.12 13.17 -32.12
N ALA A 69 -12.17 13.29 -33.05
CA ALA A 69 -10.80 12.83 -32.86
C ALA A 69 -10.08 13.62 -31.75
N GLU A 70 -10.24 14.95 -31.71
CA GLU A 70 -9.67 15.80 -30.67
C GLU A 70 -10.30 15.53 -29.30
N GLN A 71 -11.61 15.34 -29.23
CA GLN A 71 -12.30 15.02 -27.98
C GLN A 71 -11.85 13.67 -27.39
N THR A 72 -11.62 12.69 -28.25
CA THR A 72 -11.11 11.37 -27.84
C THR A 72 -9.69 11.50 -27.31
N ALA A 73 -8.79 12.16 -28.06
CA ALA A 73 -7.41 12.38 -27.64
C ALA A 73 -7.32 13.17 -26.33
N LEU A 74 -8.20 14.16 -26.13
CA LEU A 74 -8.27 14.93 -24.90
C LEU A 74 -8.73 14.08 -23.72
N THR A 75 -9.75 13.25 -23.90
CA THR A 75 -10.25 12.36 -22.85
C THR A 75 -9.17 11.38 -22.39
N GLU A 76 -8.41 10.82 -23.33
CA GLU A 76 -7.27 9.94 -23.03
C GLU A 76 -6.16 10.68 -22.27
N ALA A 77 -5.79 11.88 -22.73
CA ALA A 77 -4.78 12.71 -22.07
C ALA A 77 -5.18 13.07 -20.63
N ILE A 78 -6.45 13.42 -20.40
CA ILE A 78 -6.99 13.68 -19.05
C ILE A 78 -6.86 12.41 -18.20
N GLY A 79 -7.20 11.24 -18.75
CA GLY A 79 -7.07 9.95 -18.06
C GLY A 79 -5.63 9.67 -17.61
N GLN A 80 -4.64 9.92 -18.48
CA GLN A 80 -3.22 9.73 -18.14
C GLN A 80 -2.75 10.69 -17.03
N VAL A 81 -3.11 11.97 -17.12
CA VAL A 81 -2.75 12.96 -16.09
C VAL A 81 -3.42 12.65 -14.76
N ALA A 82 -4.70 12.30 -14.79
CA ALA A 82 -5.46 11.89 -13.60
C ALA A 82 -4.84 10.65 -12.94
N PHE A 83 -4.48 9.64 -13.73
CA PHE A 83 -3.82 8.42 -13.24
C PHE A 83 -2.46 8.72 -12.57
N ALA A 84 -1.62 9.54 -13.20
CA ALA A 84 -0.34 9.95 -12.63
C ALA A 84 -0.53 10.70 -11.30
N HIS A 85 -1.54 11.58 -11.22
CA HIS A 85 -1.89 12.27 -9.99
C HIS A 85 -2.34 11.30 -8.89
N GLY A 86 -3.28 10.41 -9.22
CA GLY A 86 -3.82 9.43 -8.27
C GLY A 86 -2.75 8.48 -7.71
N SER A 87 -1.93 7.92 -8.59
CA SER A 87 -0.81 7.05 -8.19
C SER A 87 0.21 7.76 -7.30
N THR A 88 0.49 9.04 -7.55
CA THR A 88 1.39 9.84 -6.69
C THR A 88 0.87 9.92 -5.25
N TYR A 89 -0.42 10.23 -5.05
CA TYR A 89 -1.01 10.28 -3.71
C TYR A 89 -1.06 8.90 -3.05
N ALA A 90 -1.34 7.84 -3.82
CA ALA A 90 -1.29 6.49 -3.31
C ALA A 90 0.11 6.12 -2.82
N PHE A 91 1.18 6.50 -3.53
CA PHE A 91 2.55 6.27 -3.05
C PHE A 91 2.88 7.03 -1.78
N ILE A 92 2.42 8.28 -1.62
CA ILE A 92 2.61 9.04 -0.39
C ILE A 92 1.93 8.35 0.79
N VAL A 93 0.68 7.90 0.60
CA VAL A 93 -0.05 7.13 1.62
C VAL A 93 0.65 5.80 1.92
N GLY A 94 1.12 5.10 0.89
CA GLY A 94 1.91 3.87 1.06
C GLY A 94 3.19 4.10 1.85
N ALA A 95 3.91 5.19 1.59
CA ALA A 95 5.09 5.57 2.36
C ALA A 95 4.74 5.85 3.83
N ALA A 96 3.64 6.56 4.09
CA ALA A 96 3.15 6.80 5.44
C ALA A 96 2.78 5.48 6.16
N MET A 97 2.13 4.55 5.47
CA MET A 97 1.81 3.23 6.01
C MET A 97 3.06 2.43 6.38
N ILE A 98 4.12 2.50 5.56
CA ILE A 98 5.41 1.87 5.88
C ILE A 98 6.00 2.49 7.15
N TRP A 99 5.97 3.82 7.29
CA TRP A 99 6.42 4.49 8.51
C TRP A 99 5.63 4.07 9.75
N VAL A 100 4.30 3.96 9.64
CA VAL A 100 3.45 3.46 10.73
C VAL A 100 3.81 2.01 11.07
N GLY A 101 3.97 1.14 10.07
CA GLY A 101 4.40 -0.25 10.28
C GLY A 101 5.77 -0.35 10.94
N ALA A 102 6.73 0.49 10.53
CA ALA A 102 8.05 0.56 11.14
C ALA A 102 8.00 1.06 12.59
N LEU A 103 7.17 2.05 12.90
CA LEU A 103 6.95 2.54 14.25
C LEU A 103 6.32 1.45 15.13
N LEU A 104 5.31 0.74 14.64
CA LEU A 104 4.70 -0.38 15.36
C LEU A 104 5.72 -1.49 15.60
N ALA A 105 6.50 -1.86 14.58
CA ALA A 105 7.58 -2.83 14.76
C ALA A 105 8.59 -2.35 15.80
N PHE A 106 9.01 -1.09 15.76
CA PHE A 106 9.96 -0.53 16.73
C PHE A 106 9.42 -0.54 18.17
N LEU A 107 8.14 -0.25 18.37
CA LEU A 107 7.53 -0.20 19.70
C LEU A 107 7.20 -1.59 20.27
N PHE A 108 6.78 -2.54 19.42
CA PHE A 108 6.27 -3.85 19.86
C PHE A 108 7.28 -5.00 19.70
N LEU A 109 8.29 -4.86 18.84
CA LEU A 109 9.34 -5.87 18.68
C LEU A 109 10.42 -5.63 19.73
N ASN A 110 10.19 -6.12 20.95
CA ASN A 110 11.14 -6.06 22.04
C ASN A 110 11.76 -7.45 22.26
N VAL A 111 12.79 -7.78 21.48
CA VAL A 111 13.53 -9.05 21.63
C VAL A 111 14.81 -8.79 22.41
N LYS A 112 14.93 -9.43 23.57
CA LYS A 112 16.12 -9.32 24.43
C LYS A 112 17.29 -10.04 23.76
N HIS A 113 18.45 -9.39 23.71
CA HIS A 113 19.64 -9.94 23.06
C HIS A 113 20.15 -11.21 23.77
N GLU A 114 19.78 -11.42 25.03
CA GLU A 114 20.18 -12.61 25.81
C GLU A 114 19.50 -13.91 25.35
N GLU A 115 18.34 -13.86 24.68
CA GLU A 115 17.58 -15.06 24.29
C GLU A 115 18.07 -15.71 22.98
N ILE A 116 18.94 -15.03 22.23
CA ILE A 116 19.48 -15.53 20.94
C ILE A 116 20.78 -16.33 21.14
N ASN A 117 21.48 -16.15 22.28
CA ASN A 117 22.78 -16.78 22.54
C ASN A 117 22.71 -18.07 23.38
N ASP A 118 21.56 -18.40 23.97
CA ASP A 118 21.37 -19.58 24.82
C ASP A 118 20.68 -20.72 24.05
N ALA A 119 21.21 -21.02 22.86
CA ALA A 119 20.86 -22.26 22.17
C ALA A 119 21.48 -23.43 22.96
N PRO A 120 20.68 -24.40 23.48
CA PRO A 120 21.24 -25.52 24.22
C PRO A 120 22.24 -26.27 23.35
N ALA A 121 23.42 -26.55 23.90
CA ALA A 121 24.47 -27.33 23.25
C ALA A 121 23.88 -28.62 22.67
N ALA A 122 24.17 -28.90 21.40
CA ALA A 122 23.67 -30.07 20.69
C ALA A 122 23.84 -31.35 21.53
N PRO A 123 22.81 -32.21 21.63
CA PRO A 123 22.96 -33.47 22.37
C PRO A 123 24.08 -34.29 21.74
N ALA A 124 25.02 -34.75 22.57
CA ALA A 124 26.13 -35.58 22.14
C ALA A 124 25.60 -36.82 21.41
N ALA A 125 26.11 -37.05 20.21
CA ALA A 125 25.84 -38.26 19.45
C ALA A 125 26.28 -39.48 20.28
N VAL A 126 25.32 -40.36 20.57
CA VAL A 126 25.54 -41.71 21.10
C VAL A 126 25.21 -42.70 20.00
#